data_AF-A0A518G3W3-F1
#
_entry.id   AF-A0A518G3W3-F1
#
_cell.length_a   1.000
_cell.length_b   1.000
_cell.length_c   1.000
_cell.angle_alpha   90.00
_cell.angle_beta   90.00
_cell.angle_gamma   90.00
#
_symmetry.space_group_name_H-M   'P 1'
#
loop_
_entity.id
_entity.type
_entity.pdbx_description
1 polymer ?
#
loop_
_entity_poly.entity_id
_entity_poly.type
_entity_poly.pdbx_seq_one_letter_code
_entity_poly.pdbx_strand_id
1 'polypeptide(L)'
;MPTEQHDPRNRLHCMEVQGGHGTDSQFFRRPGLDVWIWNQSRQDAKVEGGDIHYVSSCASGRITRMLMADVGGVNNHFADVACRLRDVMVRNINAIAQSSAVRQMTAQLDSTSQQGGFASVLLSTFFAPTRSWTVCNAGHPPPLLYQSVKGEWAALKPLSSELPPAADYAGNVDVSEYQNFKLRLDAGDMFFCYSNSLTECRQSNGRMMGVEGIRSLVQRLSESSNPELALNELILTIRDAHQDNLCTQDATVMLSRVTPTRVSLRDNFLAPFRFIRGANDRTSL
;
A
#
# COMPACT_ATOMS: atom_id res chain seq x y z
N MET A 1 -21.43 -14.29 18.95
CA MET A 1 -20.60 -13.50 18.01
C MET A 1 -20.29 -12.18 18.69
N PRO A 2 -19.10 -11.97 19.26
CA PRO A 2 -18.74 -10.64 19.74
C PRO A 2 -18.55 -9.76 18.50
N THR A 3 -19.37 -8.73 18.37
CA THR A 3 -19.15 -7.64 17.42
C THR A 3 -17.79 -7.01 17.74
N GLU A 4 -16.80 -7.20 16.89
CA GLU A 4 -15.56 -6.42 16.89
C GLU A 4 -15.92 -4.94 16.75
N GLN A 5 -15.94 -4.24 17.88
CA GLN A 5 -16.12 -2.80 17.93
C GLN A 5 -14.85 -2.14 17.40
N HIS A 6 -14.76 -2.03 16.08
CA HIS A 6 -13.76 -1.20 15.44
C HIS A 6 -14.02 0.26 15.79
N ASP A 7 -12.99 0.97 16.21
CA ASP A 7 -13.06 2.39 16.57
C ASP A 7 -13.67 3.20 15.42
N PRO A 8 -14.76 3.97 15.63
CA PRO A 8 -15.36 4.83 14.61
C PRO A 8 -14.38 5.86 14.01
N ARG A 9 -13.23 6.11 14.66
CA ARG A 9 -12.12 6.94 14.14
C ARG A 9 -11.37 6.30 12.97
N ASN A 10 -11.38 4.97 12.83
CA ASN A 10 -10.69 4.23 11.76
C ASN A 10 -11.56 4.02 10.52
N ARG A 11 -12.50 4.93 10.23
CA ARG A 11 -13.32 4.87 9.02
C ARG A 11 -12.76 5.78 7.93
N LEU A 12 -12.27 5.17 6.85
CA LEU A 12 -11.97 5.90 5.62
C LEU A 12 -13.27 6.28 4.91
N HIS A 13 -13.63 7.55 4.97
CA HIS A 13 -14.83 8.08 4.32
C HIS A 13 -14.67 8.19 2.80
N CYS A 14 -15.78 8.31 2.06
CA CYS A 14 -15.70 8.64 0.64
C CYS A 14 -15.22 10.08 0.45
N MET A 15 -14.42 10.32 -0.60
CA MET A 15 -13.68 11.57 -0.79
C MET A 15 -12.74 11.87 0.37
N GLU A 16 -11.95 10.88 0.80
CA GLU A 16 -10.99 11.06 1.88
C GLU A 16 -9.66 10.41 1.55
N VAL A 17 -8.58 11.01 2.04
CA VAL A 17 -7.23 10.45 2.09
C VAL A 17 -6.80 10.37 3.56
N GLN A 18 -6.35 9.20 3.99
CA GLN A 18 -5.78 8.94 5.32
C GLN A 18 -4.41 8.28 5.20
N GLY A 19 -3.67 8.23 6.30
CA GLY A 19 -2.32 7.67 6.39
C GLY A 19 -1.30 8.76 6.71
N GLY A 20 -0.02 8.44 6.56
CA GLY A 20 1.07 9.33 6.93
C GLY A 20 2.34 8.56 7.26
N HIS A 21 3.11 9.15 8.16
CA HIS A 21 4.29 8.56 8.80
C HIS A 21 4.04 8.44 10.31
N GLY A 22 4.74 7.51 10.99
CA GLY A 22 4.65 7.35 12.44
C GLY A 22 4.57 5.90 12.90
N THR A 23 4.10 5.70 14.12
CA THR A 23 3.75 4.38 14.67
C THR A 23 2.25 4.31 14.92
N ASP A 24 1.56 3.48 14.15
CA ASP A 24 0.10 3.33 14.25
C ASP A 24 -0.36 1.95 13.71
N SER A 25 -1.62 1.62 13.96
CA SER A 25 -2.29 0.48 13.35
C SER A 25 -3.70 0.88 12.95
N GLN A 26 -4.01 0.67 11.67
CA GLN A 26 -5.24 1.14 11.06
C GLN A 26 -5.96 0.01 10.35
N PHE A 27 -7.29 0.07 10.34
CA PHE A 27 -8.13 -0.84 9.60
C PHE A 27 -9.15 -0.07 8.78
N PHE A 28 -9.24 -0.36 7.49
CA PHE A 28 -10.19 0.25 6.58
C PHE A 28 -11.06 -0.79 5.89
N ARG A 29 -12.37 -0.69 6.11
CA ARG A 29 -13.36 -1.42 5.33
C ARG A 29 -13.84 -0.59 4.14
N ARG A 30 -13.61 -1.10 2.93
CA ARG A 30 -14.09 -0.51 1.68
C ARG A 30 -14.90 -1.54 0.88
N PRO A 31 -15.78 -1.10 -0.03
CA PRO A 31 -16.42 -2.01 -0.96
C PRO A 31 -15.40 -2.88 -1.69
N GLY A 32 -15.55 -4.19 -1.56
CA GLY A 32 -14.71 -5.19 -2.21
C GLY A 32 -13.33 -5.39 -1.57
N LEU A 33 -12.95 -4.61 -0.54
CA LEU A 33 -11.60 -4.64 0.01
C LEU A 33 -11.58 -4.24 1.49
N ASP A 34 -11.06 -5.12 2.33
CA ASP A 34 -10.65 -4.80 3.69
C ASP A 34 -9.13 -4.62 3.71
N VAL A 35 -8.63 -3.58 4.41
CA VAL A 35 -7.21 -3.21 4.46
C VAL A 35 -6.78 -3.04 5.91
N TRP A 36 -5.74 -3.76 6.34
CA TRP A 36 -5.06 -3.60 7.62
C TRP A 36 -3.68 -3.03 7.37
N ILE A 37 -3.31 -2.01 8.13
CA ILE A 37 -2.02 -1.35 8.05
C ILE A 37 -1.40 -1.41 9.44
N TRP A 38 -0.14 -1.79 9.49
CA TRP A 38 0.70 -1.64 10.66
C TRP A 38 1.94 -0.87 10.23
N ASN A 39 2.30 0.15 10.98
CA ASN A 39 3.50 0.92 10.75
C ASN A 39 4.19 1.24 12.07
N GLN A 40 5.51 1.25 12.03
CA GLN A 40 6.36 1.61 13.14
C GLN A 40 7.49 2.50 12.63
N SER A 41 7.62 3.68 13.23
CA SER A 41 8.81 4.50 13.06
C SER A 41 9.94 4.00 13.95
N ARG A 42 11.17 4.14 13.48
CA ARG A 42 12.36 3.92 14.30
C ARG A 42 12.37 4.85 15.52
N GLN A 43 13.02 4.40 16.59
CA GLN A 43 13.07 5.15 17.85
C GLN A 43 14.08 6.31 17.83
N ASP A 44 15.04 6.32 16.90
CA ASP A 44 16.05 7.37 16.82
C ASP A 44 15.59 8.54 15.93
N ALA A 45 15.27 9.67 16.58
CA ALA A 45 14.83 10.90 15.93
C ALA A 45 15.94 11.64 15.14
N LYS A 46 17.19 11.16 15.15
CA LYS A 46 18.33 11.85 14.51
C LYS A 46 18.53 11.51 13.03
N VAL A 47 17.95 10.42 12.54
CA VAL A 47 18.11 10.02 11.14
C VAL A 47 16.93 10.56 10.34
N GLU A 48 17.22 11.20 9.22
CA GLU A 48 16.23 11.80 8.31
C GLU A 48 15.63 10.72 7.37
N GLY A 49 14.38 10.92 6.94
CA GLY A 49 13.65 9.99 6.08
C GLY A 49 12.82 8.94 6.85
N GLY A 50 12.07 8.12 6.11
CA GLY A 50 11.21 7.11 6.69
C GLY A 50 10.20 6.51 5.71
N ASP A 51 9.33 5.66 6.25
CA ASP A 51 8.22 5.11 5.51
C ASP A 51 7.01 6.05 5.54
N ILE A 52 6.26 6.08 4.44
CA ILE A 52 4.99 6.79 4.29
C ILE A 52 3.96 5.83 3.69
N HIS A 53 2.72 5.90 4.17
CA HIS A 53 1.61 5.22 3.52
C HIS A 53 0.40 6.13 3.39
N TYR A 54 -0.37 5.97 2.30
CA TYR A 54 -1.65 6.64 2.13
C TYR A 54 -2.70 5.68 1.59
N VAL A 55 -3.93 5.83 2.07
CA VAL A 55 -5.11 5.17 1.51
C VAL A 55 -6.18 6.21 1.19
N SER A 56 -6.75 6.13 0.01
CA SER A 56 -7.85 7.00 -0.40
C SER A 56 -9.06 6.25 -0.92
N SER A 57 -10.23 6.88 -0.77
CA SER A 57 -11.50 6.37 -1.28
C SER A 57 -12.22 7.42 -2.13
N CYS A 58 -12.64 7.04 -3.34
CA CYS A 58 -13.38 7.94 -4.24
C CYS A 58 -14.78 8.32 -3.73
N ALA A 59 -15.46 9.20 -4.46
CA ALA A 59 -16.78 9.74 -4.10
C ALA A 59 -17.87 8.69 -3.94
N SER A 60 -17.85 7.66 -4.79
CA SER A 60 -18.78 6.53 -4.71
C SER A 60 -18.25 5.39 -3.86
N GLY A 61 -16.99 5.46 -3.43
CA GLY A 61 -16.35 4.39 -2.68
C GLY A 61 -15.93 3.17 -3.49
N ARG A 62 -16.07 3.20 -4.82
CA ARG A 62 -15.72 2.12 -5.76
C ARG A 62 -14.23 1.93 -5.96
N ILE A 63 -13.44 2.96 -5.69
CA ILE A 63 -12.00 2.98 -5.92
C ILE A 63 -11.35 3.15 -4.56
N THR A 64 -10.46 2.21 -4.24
CA THR A 64 -9.55 2.30 -3.12
C THR A 64 -8.14 2.38 -3.68
N ARG A 65 -7.45 3.48 -3.43
CA ARG A 65 -6.05 3.64 -3.85
C ARG A 65 -5.16 3.57 -2.63
N MET A 66 -4.04 2.88 -2.75
CA MET A 66 -3.05 2.71 -1.71
C MET A 66 -1.70 3.14 -2.26
N LEU A 67 -0.93 3.83 -1.45
CA LEU A 67 0.45 4.22 -1.73
C LEU A 67 1.29 3.81 -0.52
N MET A 68 2.43 3.20 -0.77
CA MET A 68 3.49 2.97 0.21
C MET A 68 4.79 3.51 -0.37
N ALA A 69 5.57 4.21 0.43
CA ALA A 69 6.83 4.78 0.01
C ALA A 69 7.87 4.63 1.12
N ASP A 70 9.12 4.39 0.73
CA ASP A 70 10.29 4.52 1.59
C ASP A 70 11.13 5.66 1.00
N VAL A 71 11.32 6.72 1.78
CA VAL A 71 11.98 7.96 1.35
C VAL A 71 13.18 8.22 2.25
N GLY A 72 14.36 8.28 1.65
CA GLY A 72 15.61 8.66 2.33
C GLY A 72 16.46 9.60 1.49
N GLY A 73 17.51 10.18 2.07
CA GLY A 73 18.38 11.10 1.33
C GLY A 73 19.03 12.18 2.17
N VAL A 74 19.91 12.96 1.53
CA VAL A 74 20.57 14.15 2.10
C VAL A 74 19.65 15.37 1.90
N ASN A 75 19.54 16.26 2.89
CA ASN A 75 18.83 17.56 2.85
C ASN A 75 17.33 17.59 3.24
N ASN A 76 16.84 16.64 4.05
CA ASN A 76 15.56 16.79 4.76
C ASN A 76 14.31 17.11 3.89
N HIS A 77 14.17 16.50 2.70
CA HIS A 77 12.99 16.69 1.84
C HIS A 77 11.84 15.73 2.11
N PHE A 78 11.92 14.92 3.17
CA PHE A 78 10.90 13.92 3.51
C PHE A 78 9.47 14.49 3.54
N ALA A 79 9.28 15.60 4.27
CA ALA A 79 7.98 16.25 4.40
C ALA A 79 7.43 16.78 3.06
N ASP A 80 8.30 17.30 2.18
CA ASP A 80 7.88 17.80 0.86
C ASP A 80 7.49 16.62 -0.05
N VAL A 81 8.30 15.56 -0.09
CA VAL A 81 7.96 14.34 -0.84
C VAL A 81 6.66 13.73 -0.33
N ALA A 82 6.48 13.65 0.99
CA ALA A 82 5.25 13.17 1.61
C ALA A 82 4.03 14.01 1.21
N CYS A 83 4.12 15.34 1.26
CA CYS A 83 3.09 16.26 0.78
C CYS A 83 2.75 16.02 -0.70
N ARG A 84 3.77 15.91 -1.56
CA ARG A 84 3.55 15.77 -3.01
C ARG A 84 2.96 14.43 -3.38
N LEU A 85 3.39 13.34 -2.74
CA LEU A 85 2.80 12.01 -2.94
C LEU A 85 1.34 11.96 -2.44
N ARG A 86 1.03 12.63 -1.32
CA ARG A 86 -0.36 12.81 -0.88
C ARG A 86 -1.18 13.59 -1.92
N ASP A 87 -0.63 14.67 -2.48
CA ASP A 87 -1.31 15.45 -3.52
C ASP A 87 -1.63 14.60 -4.76
N VAL A 88 -0.75 13.66 -5.13
CA VAL A 88 -1.04 12.66 -6.18
C VAL A 88 -2.29 11.84 -5.82
N MET A 89 -2.41 11.39 -4.57
CA MET A 89 -3.55 10.63 -4.08
C MET A 89 -4.86 11.44 -4.13
N VAL A 90 -4.81 12.69 -3.67
CA VAL A 90 -5.94 13.63 -3.68
C VAL A 90 -6.40 13.95 -5.10
N ARG A 91 -5.49 14.37 -5.98
CA ARG A 91 -5.81 14.76 -7.37
C ARG A 91 -6.39 13.62 -8.19
N ASN A 92 -5.97 12.39 -7.92
CA ASN A 92 -6.39 11.22 -8.68
C ASN A 92 -7.48 10.40 -7.96
N ILE A 93 -8.05 10.89 -6.86
CA ILE A 93 -8.95 10.12 -5.97
C ILE A 93 -10.15 9.48 -6.70
N ASN A 94 -10.69 10.12 -7.74
CA ASN A 94 -11.82 9.61 -8.53
C ASN A 94 -11.42 8.89 -9.83
N ALA A 95 -10.13 8.85 -10.18
CA ALA A 95 -9.65 8.22 -11.40
C ALA A 95 -9.57 6.69 -11.22
N ILE A 96 -10.21 5.93 -12.12
CA ILE A 96 -10.07 4.45 -12.16
C ILE A 96 -8.72 4.08 -12.74
N ALA A 97 -8.33 4.71 -13.86
CA ALA A 97 -7.04 4.50 -14.49
C ALA A 97 -5.91 5.09 -13.63
N GLN A 98 -4.82 4.34 -13.47
CA GLN A 98 -3.69 4.76 -12.64
C GLN A 98 -2.66 5.61 -13.39
N SER A 99 -2.72 5.71 -14.72
CA SER A 99 -1.68 6.32 -15.56
C SER A 99 -1.35 7.78 -15.18
N SER A 100 -2.36 8.58 -14.83
CA SER A 100 -2.14 9.96 -14.36
C SER A 100 -1.42 10.02 -13.02
N ALA A 101 -1.83 9.15 -12.07
CA ALA A 101 -1.20 9.07 -10.76
C ALA A 101 0.25 8.56 -10.86
N VAL A 102 0.51 7.54 -11.70
CA VAL A 102 1.86 7.03 -11.97
C VAL A 102 2.74 8.14 -12.53
N ARG A 103 2.31 8.84 -13.59
CA ARG A 103 3.12 9.93 -14.17
C ARG A 103 3.44 11.04 -13.17
N GLN A 104 2.47 11.45 -12.34
CA GLN A 104 2.70 12.49 -11.33
C GLN A 104 3.65 12.00 -10.23
N MET A 105 3.50 10.74 -9.79
CA MET A 105 4.40 10.08 -8.84
C MET A 105 5.82 10.00 -9.40
N THR A 106 6.00 9.56 -10.64
CA THR A 106 7.32 9.48 -11.28
C THR A 106 8.02 10.82 -11.32
N ALA A 107 7.30 11.89 -11.68
CA ALA A 107 7.85 13.23 -11.65
C ALA A 107 8.33 13.66 -10.23
N GLN A 108 7.70 13.14 -9.16
CA GLN A 108 8.19 13.37 -7.79
C GLN A 108 9.46 12.57 -7.49
N LEU A 109 9.54 11.32 -7.96
CA LEU A 109 10.73 10.49 -7.80
C LEU A 109 11.92 11.11 -8.51
N ASP A 110 11.74 11.54 -9.76
CA ASP A 110 12.78 12.20 -10.55
C ASP A 110 13.29 13.47 -9.87
N SER A 111 12.36 14.30 -9.36
CA SER A 111 12.70 15.51 -8.61
C SER A 111 13.47 15.20 -7.32
N THR A 112 13.08 14.14 -6.61
CA THR A 112 13.74 13.70 -5.37
C THR A 112 15.17 13.22 -5.66
N SER A 113 15.34 12.43 -6.73
CA SER A 113 16.65 11.94 -7.17
C SER A 113 17.59 13.07 -7.62
N GLN A 114 17.08 14.08 -8.33
CA GLN A 114 17.88 15.25 -8.72
C GLN A 114 18.39 16.06 -7.51
N GLN A 115 17.71 15.97 -6.37
CA GLN A 115 18.09 16.63 -5.11
C GLN A 115 18.98 15.76 -4.22
N GLY A 116 19.41 14.59 -4.70
CA GLY A 116 20.26 13.65 -3.94
C GLY A 116 19.50 12.75 -2.96
N GLY A 117 18.16 12.69 -3.07
CA GLY A 117 17.33 11.75 -2.35
C GLY A 117 17.11 10.44 -3.11
N PHE A 118 16.60 9.44 -2.40
CA PHE A 118 16.09 8.20 -2.97
C PHE A 118 14.69 7.95 -2.42
N ALA A 119 13.81 7.47 -3.28
CA ALA A 119 12.49 7.07 -2.88
C ALA A 119 12.08 5.83 -3.67
N SER A 120 11.62 4.81 -2.96
CA SER A 120 10.88 3.71 -3.57
C SER A 120 9.39 3.92 -3.33
N VAL A 121 8.55 3.64 -4.33
CA VAL A 121 7.10 3.81 -4.20
C VAL A 121 6.36 2.63 -4.80
N LEU A 122 5.40 2.12 -4.04
CA LEU A 122 4.39 1.20 -4.50
C LEU A 122 3.03 1.91 -4.54
N LEU A 123 2.53 2.15 -5.74
CA LEU A 123 1.21 2.73 -5.96
C LEU A 123 0.25 1.65 -6.48
N SER A 124 -0.90 1.49 -5.84
CA SER A 124 -1.90 0.54 -6.31
C SER A 124 -3.33 1.05 -6.23
N THR A 125 -4.16 0.62 -7.17
CA THR A 125 -5.58 0.98 -7.27
C THR A 125 -6.42 -0.29 -7.33
N PHE A 126 -7.34 -0.45 -6.38
CA PHE A 126 -8.36 -1.48 -6.40
C PHE A 126 -9.71 -0.88 -6.86
N PHE A 127 -10.29 -1.47 -7.90
CA PHE A 127 -11.60 -1.09 -8.43
C PHE A 127 -12.64 -2.16 -8.11
N ALA A 128 -13.47 -1.88 -7.11
CA ALA A 128 -14.42 -2.82 -6.53
C ALA A 128 -15.42 -3.45 -7.52
N PRO A 129 -16.00 -2.72 -8.51
CA PRO A 129 -16.99 -3.28 -9.42
C PRO A 129 -16.48 -4.47 -10.25
N THR A 130 -15.20 -4.50 -10.59
CA THR A 130 -14.59 -5.60 -11.37
C THR A 130 -13.57 -6.41 -10.57
N ARG A 131 -13.34 -6.07 -9.30
CA ARG A 131 -12.26 -6.60 -8.45
C ARG A 131 -10.90 -6.56 -9.16
N SER A 132 -10.66 -5.47 -9.89
CA SER A 132 -9.39 -5.25 -10.59
C SER A 132 -8.42 -4.56 -9.65
N TRP A 133 -7.24 -5.14 -9.48
CA TRP A 133 -6.11 -4.54 -8.77
C TRP A 133 -5.02 -4.17 -9.78
N THR A 134 -4.67 -2.88 -9.81
CA THR A 134 -3.58 -2.34 -10.63
C THR A 134 -2.46 -1.91 -9.71
N VAL A 135 -1.22 -2.23 -10.05
CA VAL A 135 -0.03 -1.93 -9.24
C VAL A 135 1.04 -1.34 -10.14
N CYS A 136 1.69 -0.29 -9.68
CA CYS A 136 2.94 0.23 -10.21
C CYS A 136 3.95 0.19 -9.08
N ASN A 137 4.96 -0.67 -9.22
CA ASN A 137 6.04 -0.80 -8.28
C ASN A 137 7.30 -0.13 -8.85
N ALA A 138 7.68 1.00 -8.24
CA ALA A 138 8.84 1.80 -8.56
C ALA A 138 9.92 1.59 -7.48
N GLY A 139 10.66 0.47 -7.58
CA GLY A 139 11.80 0.17 -6.73
C GLY A 139 11.49 -0.41 -5.34
N HIS A 140 10.23 -0.78 -5.06
CA HIS A 140 9.80 -1.40 -3.81
C HIS A 140 9.88 -2.94 -3.88
N PRO A 141 9.94 -3.67 -2.75
CA PRO A 141 9.82 -5.11 -2.73
C PRO A 141 8.56 -5.61 -3.44
N PRO A 142 8.62 -6.75 -4.14
CA PRO A 142 7.47 -7.26 -4.86
C PRO A 142 6.34 -7.63 -3.86
N PRO A 143 5.11 -7.14 -4.06
CA PRO A 143 3.98 -7.56 -3.24
C PRO A 143 3.78 -9.08 -3.30
N LEU A 144 3.32 -9.66 -2.20
CA LEU A 144 2.88 -11.04 -2.19
C LEU A 144 1.37 -11.10 -2.47
N LEU A 145 0.97 -12.04 -3.30
CA LEU A 145 -0.44 -12.34 -3.62
C LEU A 145 -0.78 -13.74 -3.11
N TYR A 146 -1.83 -13.82 -2.31
CA TYR A 146 -2.50 -15.06 -1.94
C TYR A 146 -3.64 -15.34 -2.89
N GLN A 147 -3.61 -16.49 -3.54
CA GLN A 147 -4.72 -16.98 -4.34
C GLN A 147 -5.53 -17.98 -3.51
N SER A 148 -6.72 -17.57 -3.07
CA SER A 148 -7.58 -18.36 -2.18
C SER A 148 -7.93 -19.74 -2.73
N VAL A 149 -8.16 -19.82 -4.05
CA VAL A 149 -8.44 -21.07 -4.77
C VAL A 149 -7.25 -22.04 -4.79
N LYS A 150 -6.02 -21.56 -4.70
CA LYS A 150 -4.81 -22.40 -4.64
C LYS A 150 -4.31 -22.65 -3.23
N GLY A 151 -4.66 -21.77 -2.29
CA GLY A 151 -4.15 -21.84 -0.92
C GLY A 151 -2.69 -21.39 -0.79
N GLU A 152 -2.16 -20.62 -1.76
CA GLU A 152 -0.74 -20.31 -1.86
C GLU A 152 -0.48 -18.81 -1.98
N TRP A 153 0.55 -18.35 -1.27
CA TRP A 153 1.18 -17.05 -1.49
C TRP A 153 2.25 -17.13 -2.58
N ALA A 154 2.37 -16.10 -3.41
CA ALA A 154 3.46 -15.93 -4.37
C ALA A 154 3.83 -14.46 -4.52
N ALA A 155 5.11 -14.16 -4.69
CA ALA A 155 5.55 -12.81 -5.04
C ALA A 155 5.10 -12.46 -6.46
N LEU A 156 4.58 -11.24 -6.65
CA LEU A 156 4.33 -10.71 -7.97
C LEU A 156 5.66 -10.55 -8.71
N LYS A 157 5.80 -11.30 -9.81
CA LYS A 157 6.94 -11.19 -10.71
C LYS A 157 6.46 -10.57 -12.00
N PRO A 158 7.22 -9.63 -12.60
CA PRO A 158 6.95 -9.18 -13.95
C PRO A 158 6.81 -10.41 -14.84
N LEU A 159 5.72 -10.49 -15.61
CA LEU A 159 5.69 -11.42 -16.72
C LEU A 159 6.86 -11.01 -17.61
N SER A 160 7.81 -11.93 -17.79
CA SER A 160 8.89 -11.77 -18.74
C SER A 160 8.30 -11.42 -20.10
N SER A 161 8.37 -10.14 -20.49
CA SER A 161 8.22 -9.63 -21.86
C SER A 161 7.11 -10.29 -22.72
N GLU A 162 5.86 -10.27 -22.27
CA GLU A 162 4.70 -10.53 -23.15
C GLU A 162 3.52 -9.58 -22.85
N LEU A 163 3.82 -8.34 -22.44
CA LEU A 163 2.83 -7.28 -22.61
C LEU A 163 2.85 -6.87 -24.08
N PRO A 164 1.70 -6.77 -24.78
CA PRO A 164 1.65 -6.11 -26.07
C PRO A 164 2.24 -4.70 -25.93
N PRO A 165 2.92 -4.17 -26.97
CA PRO A 165 3.58 -2.88 -26.90
C PRO A 165 2.60 -1.86 -26.33
N ALA A 166 3.09 -1.14 -25.31
CA ALA A 166 2.40 -0.09 -24.59
C ALA A 166 1.49 0.71 -25.54
N ALA A 167 0.19 0.41 -25.52
CA ALA A 167 -0.77 1.18 -26.28
C ALA A 167 -0.84 2.58 -25.65
N ASP A 168 -0.29 3.56 -26.38
CA ASP A 168 -0.40 5.00 -26.17
C ASP A 168 -0.21 5.51 -24.74
N TYR A 169 1.01 5.36 -24.21
CA TYR A 169 1.52 6.28 -23.18
C TYR A 169 2.23 7.44 -23.88
N ALA A 170 1.45 8.41 -24.38
CA ALA A 170 2.01 9.68 -24.83
C ALA A 170 2.49 10.46 -23.59
N GLY A 171 3.81 10.46 -23.40
CA GLY A 171 4.51 11.22 -22.37
C GLY A 171 5.84 10.54 -22.04
N ASN A 172 6.93 11.03 -22.64
CA ASN A 172 8.30 10.59 -22.40
C ASN A 172 8.63 10.66 -20.90
N VAL A 173 8.53 9.52 -20.24
CA VAL A 173 9.13 9.19 -18.95
C VAL A 173 9.60 7.76 -19.16
N ASP A 174 10.82 7.42 -18.77
CA ASP A 174 11.35 6.07 -18.94
C ASP A 174 10.71 5.13 -17.90
N VAL A 175 9.41 4.84 -18.08
CA VAL A 175 8.61 3.92 -17.25
C VAL A 175 9.03 2.45 -17.49
N SER A 176 10.12 2.21 -18.22
CA SER A 176 10.57 0.88 -18.64
C SER A 176 11.14 0.06 -17.48
N GLU A 177 11.61 0.71 -16.41
CA GLU A 177 12.18 0.04 -15.23
C GLU A 177 11.12 -0.32 -14.15
N TYR A 178 9.90 0.25 -14.24
CA TYR A 178 8.86 -0.01 -13.24
C TYR A 178 8.05 -1.25 -13.56
N GLN A 179 7.75 -2.01 -12.50
CA GLN A 179 6.93 -3.21 -12.62
C GLN A 179 5.46 -2.84 -12.53
N ASN A 180 4.73 -3.09 -13.61
CA ASN A 180 3.30 -2.79 -13.71
C ASN A 180 2.48 -4.09 -13.77
N PHE A 181 1.47 -4.18 -12.91
CA PHE A 181 0.59 -5.34 -12.82
C PHE A 181 -0.86 -4.91 -12.94
N LYS A 182 -1.68 -5.71 -13.62
CA LYS A 182 -3.14 -5.60 -13.59
C LYS A 182 -3.74 -6.98 -13.47
N LEU A 183 -4.35 -7.24 -12.33
CA LEU A 183 -4.88 -8.54 -11.96
C LEU A 183 -6.37 -8.40 -11.66
N ARG A 184 -7.13 -9.43 -11.98
CA ARG A 184 -8.48 -9.62 -11.46
C ARG A 184 -8.40 -10.57 -10.29
N LEU A 185 -8.96 -10.17 -9.16
CA LEU A 185 -8.92 -10.94 -7.92
C LEU A 185 -10.31 -11.48 -7.57
N ASP A 186 -10.33 -12.61 -6.88
CA ASP A 186 -11.56 -13.21 -6.36
C ASP A 186 -11.74 -12.92 -4.86
N ALA A 187 -12.98 -13.07 -4.39
CA ALA A 187 -13.26 -12.88 -2.97
C ALA A 187 -12.53 -13.95 -2.15
N GLY A 188 -11.82 -13.52 -1.11
CA GLY A 188 -10.93 -14.37 -0.32
C GLY A 188 -9.44 -14.24 -0.71
N ASP A 189 -9.13 -13.74 -1.91
CA ASP A 189 -7.75 -13.42 -2.27
C ASP A 189 -7.21 -12.32 -1.36
N MET A 190 -5.92 -12.37 -1.08
CA MET A 190 -5.24 -11.39 -0.24
C MET A 190 -3.98 -10.88 -0.94
N PHE A 191 -3.58 -9.65 -0.67
CA PHE A 191 -2.27 -9.16 -1.07
C PHE A 191 -1.59 -8.47 0.11
N PHE A 192 -0.27 -8.61 0.16
CA PHE A 192 0.58 -8.13 1.23
C PHE A 192 1.69 -7.27 0.63
N CYS A 193 1.63 -5.98 0.93
CA CYS A 193 2.64 -4.99 0.55
C CYS A 193 3.42 -4.60 1.81
N TYR A 194 4.73 -4.38 1.67
CA TYR A 194 5.60 -4.12 2.80
C TYR A 194 6.85 -3.35 2.35
N SER A 195 7.40 -2.55 3.25
CA SER A 195 8.61 -1.78 3.00
C SER A 195 9.88 -2.64 3.05
N ASN A 196 10.97 -2.06 2.56
CA ASN A 196 12.27 -2.72 2.38
C ASN A 196 12.79 -3.30 3.70
N SER A 197 12.58 -2.61 4.80
CA SER A 197 13.01 -3.02 6.15
C SER A 197 12.51 -4.39 6.56
N LEU A 198 11.34 -4.83 6.06
CA LEU A 198 10.83 -6.18 6.34
C LEU A 198 11.68 -7.27 5.67
N THR A 199 12.26 -6.98 4.49
CA THR A 199 13.19 -7.91 3.82
C THR A 199 14.57 -7.93 4.47
N GLU A 200 14.95 -6.82 5.11
CA GLU A 200 16.23 -6.62 5.79
C GLU A 200 16.25 -7.17 7.22
N CYS A 201 15.07 -7.42 7.81
CA CYS A 201 14.92 -8.16 9.06
C CYS A 201 15.66 -9.51 8.99
N ARG A 202 16.08 -10.03 10.13
CA ARG A 202 16.84 -11.27 10.24
C ARG A 202 16.00 -12.40 10.79
N GLN A 203 16.26 -13.60 10.29
CA GLN A 203 15.78 -14.83 10.90
C GLN A 203 16.60 -15.14 12.16
N SER A 204 16.16 -16.12 12.96
CA SER A 204 16.87 -16.56 14.17
C SER A 204 18.28 -17.09 13.93
N ASN A 205 18.60 -17.51 12.70
CA ASN A 205 19.94 -17.90 12.28
C ASN A 205 20.83 -16.71 11.84
N GLY A 206 20.34 -15.48 11.98
CA GLY A 206 21.04 -14.24 11.62
C GLY A 206 21.01 -13.88 10.13
N ARG A 207 20.52 -14.76 9.24
CA ARG A 207 20.37 -14.48 7.80
C ARG A 207 19.26 -13.46 7.58
N MET A 208 19.42 -12.61 6.56
CA MET A 208 18.34 -11.71 6.12
C MET A 208 17.11 -12.53 5.69
N MET A 209 15.94 -12.00 6.00
CA MET A 209 14.65 -12.63 5.78
C MET A 209 14.37 -12.75 4.29
N GLY A 210 14.60 -11.67 3.54
CA GLY A 210 14.31 -11.59 2.11
C GLY A 210 12.84 -11.86 1.78
N VAL A 211 12.52 -11.86 0.48
CA VAL A 211 11.14 -12.07 0.01
C VAL A 211 10.61 -13.47 0.38
N GLU A 212 11.44 -14.51 0.26
CA GLU A 212 10.99 -15.89 0.52
C GLU A 212 10.77 -16.16 2.02
N GLY A 213 11.56 -15.53 2.90
CA GLY A 213 11.34 -15.60 4.34
C GLY A 213 10.02 -14.94 4.73
N ILE A 214 9.72 -13.75 4.19
CA ILE A 214 8.42 -13.08 4.41
C ILE A 214 7.29 -13.96 3.89
N ARG A 215 7.41 -14.50 2.68
CA ARG A 215 6.43 -15.40 2.07
C ARG A 215 6.09 -16.59 2.96
N SER A 216 7.10 -17.19 3.57
CA SER A 216 6.92 -18.32 4.48
C SER A 216 6.15 -17.92 5.75
N LEU A 217 6.39 -16.71 6.26
CA LEU A 217 5.74 -16.22 7.47
C LEU A 217 4.27 -15.78 7.24
N VAL A 218 3.97 -15.17 6.10
CA VAL A 218 2.60 -14.68 5.78
C VAL A 218 1.62 -15.81 5.49
N GLN A 219 2.08 -17.05 5.30
CA GLN A 219 1.20 -18.20 5.08
C GLN A 219 0.12 -18.35 6.17
N ARG A 220 0.47 -18.01 7.43
CA ARG A 220 -0.47 -18.05 8.57
C ARG A 220 -1.59 -17.00 8.47
N LEU A 221 -1.39 -15.91 7.72
CA LEU A 221 -2.40 -14.86 7.55
C LEU A 221 -3.64 -15.36 6.81
N SER A 222 -3.48 -16.28 5.86
CA SER A 222 -4.60 -16.83 5.10
C SER A 222 -5.41 -17.87 5.88
N GLU A 223 -4.83 -18.46 6.92
CA GLU A 223 -5.48 -19.48 7.76
C GLU A 223 -6.33 -18.87 8.88
N SER A 224 -6.05 -17.61 9.23
CA SER A 224 -6.73 -16.94 10.35
C SER A 224 -8.12 -16.39 9.99
N SER A 225 -9.07 -16.66 10.89
CA SER A 225 -10.38 -16.00 10.91
C SER A 225 -10.30 -14.54 11.34
N ASN A 226 -9.23 -14.13 12.02
CA ASN A 226 -8.97 -12.75 12.44
C ASN A 226 -7.63 -12.25 11.84
N PRO A 227 -7.69 -11.54 10.69
CA PRO A 227 -6.48 -11.07 10.01
C PRO A 227 -5.67 -10.05 10.79
N GLU A 228 -6.32 -9.24 11.63
CA GLU A 228 -5.65 -8.23 12.44
C GLU A 228 -4.78 -8.91 13.52
N LEU A 229 -5.35 -9.87 14.24
CA LEU A 229 -4.59 -10.66 15.21
C LEU A 229 -3.43 -11.42 14.53
N ALA A 230 -3.68 -12.04 13.38
CA ALA A 230 -2.64 -12.76 12.65
C ALA A 230 -1.53 -11.83 12.13
N LEU A 231 -1.86 -10.60 11.72
CA LEU A 231 -0.88 -9.59 11.36
C LEU A 231 -0.03 -9.19 12.57
N ASN A 232 -0.65 -8.97 13.73
CA ASN A 232 0.07 -8.66 14.97
C ASN A 232 0.99 -9.82 15.39
N GLU A 233 0.53 -11.06 15.32
CA GLU A 233 1.35 -12.25 15.59
C GLU A 233 2.52 -12.41 14.61
N LEU A 234 2.31 -12.09 13.33
CA LEU A 234 3.37 -12.04 12.33
C LEU A 234 4.45 -11.01 12.73
N ILE A 235 4.04 -9.79 13.08
CA ILE A 235 4.97 -8.73 13.49
C ILE A 235 5.75 -9.13 14.76
N LEU A 236 5.08 -9.72 15.76
CA LEU A 236 5.74 -10.23 16.95
C LEU A 236 6.74 -11.34 16.61
N THR A 237 6.37 -12.28 15.73
CA THR A 237 7.27 -13.34 15.25
C THR A 237 8.52 -12.75 14.60
N ILE A 238 8.38 -11.71 13.78
CA ILE A 238 9.51 -11.04 13.14
C ILE A 238 10.39 -10.36 14.18
N ARG A 239 9.80 -9.63 15.14
CA ARG A 239 10.54 -8.94 16.21
C ARG A 239 11.32 -9.91 17.09
N ASP A 240 10.69 -11.01 17.51
CA ASP A 240 11.29 -12.00 18.41
C ASP A 240 12.37 -12.85 17.73
N ALA A 241 12.40 -12.90 16.40
CA ALA A 241 13.40 -13.65 15.65
C ALA A 241 14.81 -13.09 15.79
N HIS A 242 14.98 -11.78 15.99
CA HIS A 242 16.29 -11.15 16.14
C HIS A 242 16.18 -9.78 16.83
N GLN A 243 17.09 -9.48 17.77
CA GLN A 243 17.03 -8.27 18.61
C GLN A 243 17.00 -6.94 17.84
N ASP A 244 17.59 -6.90 16.64
CA ASP A 244 17.67 -5.69 15.81
C ASP A 244 16.44 -5.48 14.91
N ASN A 245 15.54 -6.47 14.81
CA ASN A 245 14.40 -6.39 13.90
C ASN A 245 13.42 -5.31 14.34
N LEU A 246 12.97 -4.47 13.39
CA LEU A 246 11.96 -3.43 13.60
C LEU A 246 12.34 -2.37 14.66
N CYS A 247 13.64 -2.26 14.98
CA CYS A 247 14.16 -1.30 15.96
C CYS A 247 14.90 -0.12 15.28
N THR A 248 15.57 -0.38 14.17
CA THR A 248 16.57 0.53 13.56
C THR A 248 16.07 1.28 12.32
N GLN A 249 15.02 0.78 11.69
CA GLN A 249 14.41 1.33 10.49
C GLN A 249 12.91 1.41 10.67
N ASP A 250 12.29 2.30 9.92
CA ASP A 250 10.84 2.31 9.78
C ASP A 250 10.37 1.04 9.08
N ALA A 251 9.21 0.56 9.48
CA ALA A 251 8.59 -0.59 8.86
C ALA A 251 7.10 -0.33 8.68
N THR A 252 6.62 -0.59 7.47
CA THR A 252 5.22 -0.47 7.12
C THR A 252 4.79 -1.73 6.40
N VAL A 253 3.67 -2.30 6.84
CA VAL A 253 3.02 -3.43 6.20
C VAL A 253 1.57 -3.10 5.93
N MET A 254 1.07 -3.55 4.79
CA MET A 254 -0.32 -3.42 4.38
C MET A 254 -0.83 -4.77 3.91
N LEU A 255 -1.74 -5.34 4.69
CA LEU A 255 -2.48 -6.54 4.32
C LEU A 255 -3.84 -6.12 3.76
N SER A 256 -4.22 -6.65 2.61
CA SER A 256 -5.55 -6.43 2.07
C SER A 256 -6.23 -7.76 1.74
N ARG A 257 -7.53 -7.85 2.01
CA ARG A 257 -8.38 -9.01 1.69
C ARG A 257 -9.53 -8.58 0.80
N VAL A 258 -9.68 -9.25 -0.32
CA VAL A 258 -10.79 -9.01 -1.25
C VAL A 258 -12.07 -9.60 -0.67
N THR A 259 -13.11 -8.76 -0.57
CA THR A 259 -14.40 -9.14 0.01
C THR A 259 -15.50 -9.18 -1.04
N PRO A 260 -16.62 -9.92 -0.79
CA PRO A 260 -17.78 -9.87 -1.68
C PRO A 260 -18.57 -8.55 -1.57
N THR A 261 -18.21 -7.67 -0.63
CA THR A 261 -18.92 -6.43 -0.32
C THR A 261 -19.03 -5.54 -1.56
N ARG A 262 -20.25 -5.09 -1.88
CA ARG A 262 -20.50 -4.20 -3.01
C ARG A 262 -20.66 -2.76 -2.56
N VAL A 263 -20.58 -1.86 -3.53
CA VAL A 263 -20.84 -0.43 -3.28
C VAL A 263 -22.31 -0.24 -2.95
N SER A 264 -22.60 0.50 -1.89
CA SER A 264 -23.98 0.74 -1.46
C SER A 264 -24.73 1.64 -2.46
N LEU A 265 -26.04 1.44 -2.60
CA LEU A 265 -26.88 2.34 -3.41
C LEU A 265 -26.83 3.77 -2.89
N ARG A 266 -26.76 3.94 -1.56
CA ARG A 266 -26.60 5.24 -0.91
C ARG A 266 -25.32 5.94 -1.37
N ASP A 267 -24.18 5.26 -1.39
CA ASP A 267 -22.91 5.87 -1.80
C ASP A 267 -22.90 6.22 -3.29
N ASN A 268 -23.57 5.43 -4.12
CA ASN A 268 -23.75 5.77 -5.54
C ASN A 268 -24.58 7.04 -5.71
N PHE A 269 -25.68 7.17 -4.97
CA PHE A 269 -26.56 8.33 -5.02
C PHE A 269 -25.88 9.60 -4.49
N LEU A 270 -25.08 9.48 -3.42
CA LEU A 270 -24.37 10.61 -2.80
C LEU A 270 -23.09 11.01 -3.54
N ALA A 271 -22.59 10.20 -4.46
CA ALA A 271 -21.31 10.44 -5.13
C ALA A 271 -21.21 11.81 -5.83
N PRO A 272 -22.22 12.29 -6.60
CA PRO A 272 -22.14 13.61 -7.25
C PRO A 272 -22.00 14.75 -6.24
N PHE A 273 -22.72 14.69 -5.12
CA PHE A 273 -22.66 15.71 -4.07
C PHE A 273 -21.31 15.72 -3.36
N ARG A 274 -20.72 14.54 -3.14
CA ARG A 274 -19.37 14.41 -2.55
C ARG A 274 -18.28 14.91 -3.50
N PHE A 275 -18.43 14.65 -4.81
CA PHE A 275 -17.50 15.12 -5.82
C PHE A 275 -17.36 16.65 -5.79
N ILE A 276 -18.48 17.38 -5.66
CA ILE A 276 -18.50 18.84 -5.60
C ILE A 276 -17.80 19.39 -4.34
N ARG A 277 -17.87 18.67 -3.21
CA ARG A 277 -17.26 19.09 -1.94
C ARG A 277 -15.73 18.99 -1.92
N GLY A 278 -15.13 18.28 -2.87
CA GLY A 278 -13.70 18.01 -2.87
C GLY A 278 -13.31 16.90 -1.89
N ALA A 279 -12.02 16.54 -1.90
CA ALA A 279 -11.48 15.52 -1.01
C ALA A 279 -11.12 16.11 0.35
N ASN A 280 -11.43 15.38 1.40
CA ASN A 280 -10.97 15.66 2.76
C ASN A 280 -9.59 15.04 2.97
N ASP A 281 -8.66 15.82 3.49
CA ASP A 281 -7.32 15.37 3.87
C ASP A 281 -7.29 15.12 5.37
N ARG A 282 -7.00 13.87 5.76
CA ARG A 282 -6.81 13.43 7.15
C ARG A 282 -5.45 12.75 7.32
N THR A 283 -4.46 13.18 6.56
CA THR A 283 -3.10 12.66 6.68
C THR A 283 -2.34 13.26 7.85
N SER A 284 -1.46 12.46 8.46
CA SER A 284 -0.50 12.89 9.48
C SER A 284 0.90 12.90 8.88
N LEU A 285 1.39 14.10 8.55
CA LEU A 285 2.74 14.31 8.03
C LEU A 285 3.74 14.61 9.16
#